data_AF-X1SQQ0-F1
#
_entry.id   AF-X1SQQ0-F1
#
_cell.length_a   1.000
_cell.length_b   1.000
_cell.length_c   1.000
_cell.angle_alpha   90.00
_cell.angle_beta   90.00
_cell.angle_gamma   90.00
#
_symmetry.space_group_name_H-M   'P 1'
#
loop_
_entity.id
_entity.type
_entity.pdbx_description
1 polymer ?
#
loop_
_entity_poly.entity_id
_entity_poly.type
_entity_poly.pdbx_seq_one_letter_code
_entity_poly.pdbx_strand_id
1 'polypeptide(L)' 'MGYEFRVVPHSILPGKQAVECWRDGKFVAGIYPHQDGIRIVSKFITDISKDAEPAYAGGQWLPSAIVKL' A
#
# COMPACT_ATOMS: atom_id res chain seq x y z
N MET A 1 6.96 5.95 -20.18
CA MET A 1 5.84 6.11 -19.25
C MET A 1 6.30 5.67 -17.88
N GLY A 2 6.49 6.62 -16.97
CA GLY A 2 6.96 6.37 -15.62
C GLY A 2 5.80 6.35 -14.64
N TYR A 3 5.74 5.33 -13.79
CA TYR A 3 4.91 5.34 -12.59
C TYR A 3 5.79 5.69 -11.39
N GLU A 4 5.27 6.55 -10.52
CA GLU A 4 5.89 6.92 -9.26
C GLU A 4 4.88 6.73 -8.13
N PHE A 5 5.32 6.12 -7.04
CA PHE A 5 4.52 5.94 -5.84
C PHE A 5 5.13 6.75 -4.71
N ARG A 6 4.37 7.69 -4.15
CA ARG A 6 4.82 8.58 -3.09
C ARG A 6 4.06 8.28 -1.81
N VAL A 7 4.77 8.10 -0.70
CA VAL A 7 4.14 8.03 0.62
C VAL A 7 3.93 9.45 1.14
N VAL A 8 2.69 9.82 1.42
CA VAL A 8 2.30 11.15 1.86
C VAL A 8 1.48 11.07 3.16
N PRO A 9 1.46 12.11 4.00
CA PRO A 9 0.52 12.20 5.11
C PRO A 9 -0.92 12.11 4.62
N HIS A 10 -1.77 11.39 5.35
CA HIS A 10 -3.19 11.32 5.03
C HIS A 10 -3.85 12.64 5.42
N SER A 11 -4.48 13.29 4.43
CA SER A 11 -5.11 14.61 4.59
C SER A 11 -6.32 14.66 5.54
N ILE A 12 -6.96 13.51 5.80
CA ILE A 12 -8.19 13.39 6.61
C ILE A 12 -7.94 12.68 7.94
N LEU A 13 -7.04 11.69 7.97
CA LEU A 13 -6.73 10.92 9.17
C LEU A 13 -5.36 11.35 9.74
N PRO A 14 -5.31 12.19 10.78
CA PRO A 14 -4.06 12.67 11.34
C PRO A 14 -3.17 11.52 11.82
N GLY A 15 -1.87 11.61 11.54
CA GLY A 15 -0.90 10.59 11.93
C GLY A 15 -0.98 9.29 11.10
N LYS A 16 -1.81 9.23 10.06
CA LYS A 16 -1.82 8.14 9.08
C LYS A 16 -1.14 8.57 7.78
N GLN A 17 -0.72 7.60 6.98
CA GLN A 17 -0.08 7.81 5.69
C GLN A 17 -0.92 7.21 4.56
N ALA A 18 -0.81 7.77 3.36
CA ALA A 18 -1.40 7.24 2.13
C ALA A 18 -0.32 7.11 1.05
N VAL A 19 -0.61 6.36 -0.01
CA VAL A 19 0.24 6.32 -1.21
C VAL A 19 -0.46 7.05 -2.33
N GLU A 20 0.24 7.96 -2.98
CA GLU A 20 -0.19 8.55 -4.24
C GLU A 20 0.48 7.84 -5.41
N CYS A 21 -0.31 7.47 -6.41
CA CYS A 21 0.18 6.98 -7.69
C CYS A 21 0.21 8.14 -8.69
N TRP A 22 1.39 8.38 -9.24
CA TRP A 22 1.65 9.39 -10.25
C TRP A 22 2.07 8.71 -11.56
N ARG A 23 1.50 9.15 -12.68
CA ARG A 23 1.86 8.68 -14.01
C ARG A 23 2.32 9.88 -14.83
N ASP A 24 3.58 9.85 -15.25
CA ASP A 24 4.18 10.92 -16.06
C ASP A 24 3.95 12.32 -15.44
N GLY A 25 4.15 12.43 -14.11
CA GLY A 25 4.01 13.67 -13.34
C GLY A 25 2.58 14.09 -13.00
N LYS A 26 1.55 13.33 -13.41
CA LYS A 26 0.14 13.60 -13.06
C LYS A 26 -0.35 12.66 -11.97
N PHE A 27 -1.06 13.20 -10.98
CA PHE A 27 -1.74 12.40 -9.98
C PHE A 27 -2.84 11.55 -10.63
N VAL A 28 -2.87 10.26 -10.33
CA VAL A 28 -3.83 9.30 -10.91
C VAL A 28 -4.73 8.70 -9.84
N ALA A 29 -4.18 8.36 -8.66
CA ALA A 29 -4.94 7.73 -7.60
C ALA A 29 -4.29 7.93 -6.22
N GLY A 30 -5.13 7.94 -5.19
CA GLY A 30 -4.71 7.81 -3.79
C GLY A 30 -5.10 6.45 -3.23
N ILE A 31 -4.17 5.79 -2.56
CA ILE A 31 -4.33 4.48 -1.91
C ILE A 31 -4.27 4.72 -0.41
N TYR A 32 -5.39 4.49 0.27
CA TYR A 32 -5.55 4.83 1.67
C TYR A 32 -5.14 3.68 2.59
N PRO A 33 -4.68 3.99 3.81
CA PRO A 33 -4.11 3.02 4.73
C PRO A 33 -5.16 2.06 5.28
N HIS A 34 -4.67 0.87 5.65
CA HIS A 34 -5.33 -0.04 6.57
C HIS A 34 -5.16 0.49 8.02
N GLN A 35 -5.89 -0.06 8.99
CA GLN A 35 -5.87 0.42 10.39
C GLN A 35 -4.46 0.64 10.95
N ASP A 36 -3.51 -0.22 10.58
CA ASP A 36 -2.15 -0.24 11.12
C ASP A 36 -1.07 0.36 10.22
N GLY A 37 -1.39 0.86 9.02
CA GLY A 37 -0.41 1.38 8.06
C GLY A 37 -0.79 1.12 6.60
N ILE A 38 0.18 1.21 5.68
CA ILE A 38 -0.06 0.90 4.27
C ILE A 38 0.14 -0.59 4.06
N ARG A 39 -0.93 -1.30 3.66
CA ARG A 39 -0.86 -2.73 3.35
C ARG A 39 -0.51 -2.93 1.88
N ILE A 40 0.59 -3.63 1.63
CA ILE A 40 1.05 -4.03 0.29
C ILE A 40 0.70 -5.51 0.10
N VAL A 41 0.09 -5.85 -1.04
CA VAL A 41 -0.28 -7.23 -1.40
C VAL A 41 0.36 -7.62 -2.73
N SER A 42 0.92 -8.82 -2.80
CA SER A 42 1.45 -9.35 -4.06
C SER A 42 1.67 -10.85 -3.97
N LYS A 43 1.33 -11.58 -5.03
CA LYS A 43 1.70 -13.00 -5.18
C LYS A 43 3.21 -13.22 -5.33
N PHE A 44 3.97 -12.14 -5.58
CA PHE A 44 5.41 -12.18 -5.80
C PHE A 44 6.22 -11.58 -4.64
N ILE A 45 5.56 -11.07 -3.59
CA ILE A 45 6.30 -10.65 -2.40
C ILE A 45 6.88 -11.91 -1.74
N THR A 46 8.18 -11.89 -1.50
CA THR A 46 8.92 -12.90 -0.74
C THR A 46 9.39 -12.30 0.60
N ASP A 47 9.91 -13.15 1.49
CA ASP A 47 10.60 -12.72 2.72
C ASP A 47 9.75 -11.95 3.74
N ILE A 48 8.42 -12.11 3.71
CA ILE A 48 7.56 -11.65 4.81
C ILE A 48 7.56 -12.69 5.93
N SER A 49 7.55 -12.23 7.18
CA SER A 49 7.27 -13.10 8.33
C SER A 49 5.97 -13.88 8.11
N LYS A 50 5.96 -15.17 8.49
CA LYS A 50 4.76 -16.01 8.45
C LYS A 50 3.63 -15.49 9.35
N ASP A 51 3.94 -14.60 10.28
CA ASP A 51 2.97 -13.95 11.16
C ASP A 51 2.27 -12.75 10.49
N ALA A 52 2.67 -12.38 9.27
CA ALA A 52 1.97 -11.35 8.52
C ALA A 52 0.63 -11.88 8.01
N GLU A 53 -0.48 -11.21 8.38
CA GLU A 53 -1.80 -11.62 7.90
C GLU A 53 -1.88 -11.52 6.37
N PRO A 54 -2.33 -12.58 5.67
CA PRO A 54 -2.59 -12.49 4.24
C PRO A 54 -3.76 -11.55 3.99
N ALA A 55 -3.87 -11.01 2.78
CA ALA A 55 -4.97 -10.15 2.41
C ALA A 55 -5.71 -10.67 1.19
N TYR A 56 -7.03 -10.52 1.22
CA TYR A 56 -7.90 -10.95 0.14
C TYR A 56 -8.02 -9.84 -0.91
N ALA A 57 -7.53 -10.10 -2.11
CA ALA A 57 -7.59 -9.16 -3.22
C ALA A 57 -7.87 -9.92 -4.53
N GLY A 58 -8.81 -9.41 -5.33
CA GLY A 58 -9.12 -10.00 -6.65
C GLY A 58 -9.63 -11.45 -6.60
N GLY A 59 -10.25 -11.87 -5.49
CA GLY A 59 -10.75 -13.24 -5.33
C GLY A 59 -9.74 -14.26 -4.81
N GLN A 60 -8.56 -13.83 -4.37
CA GLN A 60 -7.51 -14.71 -3.85
C GLN A 60 -6.86 -14.13 -2.60
N TRP A 61 -6.42 -15.01 -1.69
CA TRP A 61 -5.52 -14.66 -0.59
C TRP A 61 -4.09 -14.47 -1.10
N LEU A 62 -3.55 -13.28 -0.87
CA LEU A 62 -2.19 -12.91 -1.25
C LEU A 62 -1.33 -12.68 -0.01
N PRO A 63 -0.03 -13.00 -0.08
CA PRO A 63 0.95 -12.50 0.88
C PRO A 63 0.82 -10.98 1.02
N SER A 64 0.89 -10.49 2.25
CA SER A 64 0.82 -9.06 2.52
C SER A 64 1.85 -8.62 3.55
N ALA A 65 2.29 -7.37 3.44
CA ALA A 65 3.13 -6.71 4.41
C ALA A 65 2.51 -5.36 4.77
N ILE A 66 2.59 -4.98 6.04
CA ILE A 66 2.20 -3.63 6.48
C ILE A 66 3.47 -2.83 6.65
N VAL A 67 3.61 -1.79 5.84
CA VAL A 67 4.70 -0.82 5.99
C VAL A 67 4.21 0.27 6.95
N LYS A 68 4.92 0.39 8.07
CA LYS A 68 4.81 1.49 9.05
C LYS A 68 6.09 2.31 8.89
N LEU A 69 5.95 3.60 8.58
CA LEU A 69 7.07 4.55 8.52
C LEU A 69 7.05 5.45 9.75
#